data_AF-A0A8U0IM92-F1
#
_entry.id   AF-A0A8U0IM92-F1
#
_cell.length_a   1.000
_cell.length_b   1.000
_cell.length_c   1.000
_cell.angle_alpha   90.00
_cell.angle_beta   90.00
_cell.angle_gamma   90.00
#
_symmetry.space_group_name_H-M   'P 1'
#
loop_
_entity.id
_entity.type
_entity.pdbx_description
1 polymer ?
#
loop_
_entity_poly.entity_id
_entity_poly.type
_entity_poly.pdbx_seq_one_letter_code
_entity_poly.pdbx_strand_id
1 'polypeptide(L)'
;MSRKSASLLTKTQRRRLGNDFEDLSESKKRRDQQRIRDRLRAGTFDFRLLADLPDRQLELAFDDASDEELRAALSDAYLTIERVRELRAYDRDELIATARSRRDEYAADGDDLRSLDELELRTETEVRDAAETETEQRLTESRWTKYANAVMALGAVGFAFSAVLWSLDQLFGTSLWAGNNALVAAVFVLVFLGLSGWTLIMGANVLKHDVSPYVRRLLDDKLLS
;
A
#
# COMPACT_ATOMS: atom_id res chain seq x y z
N MET A 1 1.43 46.36 15.98
CA MET A 1 1.61 46.26 14.51
C MET A 1 2.05 44.83 14.20
N SER A 2 1.17 43.97 13.68
CA SER A 2 1.56 42.58 13.39
C SER A 2 2.49 42.59 12.16
N ARG A 3 3.75 42.20 12.37
CA ARG A 3 4.69 41.98 11.27
C ARG A 3 4.14 40.78 10.51
N LYS A 4 3.59 41.04 9.33
CA LYS A 4 3.05 40.02 8.43
C LYS A 4 4.15 38.99 8.18
N SER A 5 4.01 37.81 8.77
CA SER A 5 4.92 36.69 8.59
C SER A 5 5.16 36.45 7.10
N ALA A 6 6.42 36.18 6.73
CA ALA A 6 6.83 35.94 5.36
C ALA A 6 6.27 34.58 4.90
N SER A 7 5.01 34.58 4.48
CA SER A 7 4.36 33.40 3.89
C SER A 7 5.19 32.88 2.70
N LEU A 8 5.31 31.54 2.62
CA LEU A 8 6.01 30.82 1.56
C LEU A 8 5.71 31.36 0.16
N LEU A 9 4.44 31.72 -0.09
CA LEU A 9 3.96 32.32 -1.32
C LEU A 9 3.38 33.71 -1.06
N THR A 10 3.74 34.66 -1.94
CA THR A 10 3.16 36.00 -1.86
C THR A 10 1.66 35.96 -2.18
N LYS A 11 0.89 36.96 -1.71
CA LYS A 11 -0.55 37.08 -2.00
C LYS A 11 -0.83 37.00 -3.51
N THR A 12 0.02 37.62 -4.32
CA THR A 12 -0.09 37.60 -5.78
C THR A 12 0.13 36.20 -6.36
N GLN A 13 1.12 35.45 -5.85
CA GLN A 13 1.40 34.09 -6.31
C GLN A 13 0.27 33.12 -5.95
N ARG A 14 -0.30 33.24 -4.74
CA ARG A 14 -1.47 32.43 -4.33
C ARG A 14 -2.67 32.68 -5.23
N ARG A 15 -2.98 33.96 -5.52
CA ARG A 15 -4.05 34.31 -6.46
C ARG A 15 -3.82 33.70 -7.84
N ARG A 16 -2.59 33.79 -8.35
CA ARG A 16 -2.21 33.25 -9.66
C ARG A 16 -2.30 31.74 -9.75
N LEU A 17 -1.99 31.03 -8.66
CA LEU A 17 -2.14 29.58 -8.59
C LEU A 17 -3.62 29.18 -8.58
N GLY A 18 -4.49 29.99 -7.94
CA GLY A 18 -5.92 29.73 -7.88
C GLY A 18 -6.70 30.08 -9.15
N ASN A 19 -6.14 30.89 -10.06
CA ASN A 19 -6.76 31.24 -11.34
C ASN A 19 -5.98 30.73 -12.55
N ASP A 20 -5.18 29.66 -12.38
CA ASP A 20 -4.40 29.01 -13.44
C ASP A 20 -3.54 29.95 -14.31
N PHE A 21 -3.10 31.06 -13.72
CA PHE A 21 -2.30 32.09 -14.35
C PHE A 21 -2.96 32.74 -15.58
N GLU A 22 -4.30 32.76 -15.67
CA GLU A 22 -5.07 33.31 -16.80
C GLU A 22 -4.65 34.75 -17.18
N ASP A 23 -4.25 35.55 -16.19
CA ASP A 23 -3.86 36.96 -16.39
C ASP A 23 -2.45 37.16 -17.00
N LEU A 24 -1.70 36.08 -17.30
CA LEU A 24 -0.31 36.16 -17.73
C LEU A 24 -0.09 35.65 -19.16
N SER A 25 0.82 36.32 -19.88
CA SER A 25 1.37 35.77 -21.11
C SER A 25 2.19 34.50 -20.84
N GLU A 26 2.28 33.60 -21.83
CA GLU A 26 2.98 32.32 -21.71
C GLU A 26 4.41 32.41 -21.15
N SER A 27 5.19 33.40 -21.58
CA SER A 27 6.56 33.61 -21.08
C SER A 27 6.60 34.07 -19.61
N LYS A 28 5.61 34.84 -19.16
CA LYS A 28 5.47 35.24 -17.75
C LYS A 28 4.92 34.09 -16.91
N LYS A 29 3.96 33.33 -17.44
CA LYS A 29 3.38 32.14 -16.82
C LYS A 29 4.47 31.11 -16.49
N ARG A 30 5.30 30.73 -17.47
CA ARG A 30 6.40 29.78 -17.25
C ARG A 30 7.39 30.23 -16.16
N ARG A 31 7.80 31.50 -16.19
CA ARG A 31 8.73 32.05 -15.18
C ARG A 31 8.10 32.07 -13.78
N ASP A 32 6.84 32.49 -13.66
CA ASP A 32 6.17 32.56 -12.37
C ASP A 32 5.89 31.15 -11.80
N GLN A 33 5.47 30.21 -12.65
CA GLN A 33 5.34 28.79 -12.31
C GLN A 33 6.65 28.20 -11.79
N GLN A 34 7.76 28.43 -12.49
CA GLN A 34 9.08 27.95 -12.05
C GLN A 34 9.44 28.52 -10.68
N ARG A 35 9.27 29.83 -10.49
CA ARG A 35 9.57 30.49 -9.22
C ARG A 35 8.71 30.00 -8.06
N ILE A 36 7.42 29.73 -8.32
CA ILE A 36 6.52 29.14 -7.33
C ILE A 36 6.94 27.71 -6.99
N ARG A 37 7.28 26.89 -8.00
CA ARG A 37 7.78 25.52 -7.79
C ARG A 37 9.05 25.48 -6.96
N ASP A 38 9.99 26.38 -7.24
CA ASP A 38 11.26 26.44 -6.50
C ASP A 38 11.04 26.84 -5.03
N ARG A 39 10.11 27.78 -4.76
CA ARG A 39 9.72 28.14 -3.39
C ARG A 39 9.02 27.01 -2.65
N LEU A 40 8.09 26.32 -3.31
CA LEU A 40 7.40 25.17 -2.71
C LEU A 40 8.40 24.06 -2.35
N ARG A 41 9.32 23.76 -3.28
CA ARG A 41 10.40 22.78 -3.03
C ARG A 41 11.28 23.20 -1.87
N ALA A 42 11.77 24.44 -1.86
CA ALA A 42 12.60 24.95 -0.77
C ALA A 42 11.89 24.82 0.58
N GLY A 43 10.63 25.27 0.66
CA GLY A 43 9.84 25.15 1.89
C GLY A 43 9.62 23.71 2.36
N THR A 44 9.42 22.76 1.44
CA THR A 44 9.35 21.33 1.81
C THR A 44 10.68 20.81 2.33
N PHE A 45 11.80 21.25 1.76
CA PHE A 45 13.13 20.85 2.24
C PHE A 45 13.51 21.51 3.57
N ASP A 46 12.93 22.68 3.89
CA ASP A 46 13.11 23.32 5.20
C ASP A 46 12.56 22.48 6.36
N PHE A 47 11.63 21.53 6.11
CA PHE A 47 11.18 20.59 7.15
C PHE A 47 12.31 19.74 7.71
N ARG A 48 13.39 19.51 6.95
CA ARG A 48 14.58 18.84 7.47
C ARG A 48 15.21 19.64 8.60
N LEU A 49 15.33 20.95 8.42
CA LEU A 49 15.88 21.84 9.44
C LEU A 49 14.94 21.95 10.64
N LEU A 50 13.62 22.00 10.41
CA LEU A 50 12.63 22.10 11.49
C LEU A 50 12.54 20.81 12.32
N ALA A 51 12.71 19.64 11.68
CA ALA A 51 12.69 18.35 12.37
C ALA A 51 13.92 18.15 13.29
N ASP A 52 15.03 18.82 13.00
CA ASP A 52 16.27 18.77 13.80
C ASP A 52 16.35 19.90 14.84
N LEU A 53 15.30 20.72 14.95
CA LEU A 53 15.29 21.86 15.85
C LEU A 53 15.05 21.38 17.30
N PRO A 54 15.84 21.84 18.30
CA PRO A 54 15.61 21.47 19.69
C PRO A 54 14.21 21.86 20.17
N ASP A 55 13.61 21.04 21.04
CA ASP A 55 12.22 21.19 21.50
C ASP A 55 11.92 22.61 21.98
N ARG A 56 12.81 23.18 22.80
CA ARG A 56 12.68 24.55 23.34
C ARG A 56 12.62 25.62 22.24
N GLN A 57 13.39 25.46 21.16
CA GLN A 57 13.38 26.43 20.06
C GLN A 57 12.12 26.27 19.21
N LEU A 58 11.61 25.04 19.08
CA LEU A 58 10.35 24.76 18.40
C LEU A 58 9.17 25.35 19.18
N GLU A 59 9.13 25.18 20.50
CA GLU A 59 8.13 25.82 21.38
C GLU A 59 8.14 27.35 21.23
N LEU A 60 9.32 27.97 21.32
CA LEU A 60 9.46 29.43 21.15
C LEU A 60 9.01 29.92 19.77
N ALA A 61 9.13 29.09 18.72
CA ALA A 61 8.69 29.45 17.37
C ALA A 61 7.16 29.52 17.25
N PHE A 62 6.41 28.85 18.13
CA PHE A 62 4.95 28.80 18.14
C PHE A 62 4.30 29.48 19.34
N ASP A 63 5.06 30.06 20.27
CA ASP A 63 4.58 30.68 21.52
C ASP A 63 3.48 31.75 21.31
N ASP A 64 3.54 32.48 20.19
CA ASP A 64 2.56 33.51 19.84
C ASP A 64 1.31 32.97 19.10
N ALA A 65 1.27 31.69 18.74
CA ALA A 65 0.16 31.08 18.00
C ALA A 65 -0.86 30.46 18.97
N SER A 66 -2.15 30.66 18.71
CA SER A 66 -3.17 29.96 19.49
C SER A 66 -3.23 28.47 19.13
N ASP A 67 -3.62 27.63 20.09
CA ASP A 67 -3.84 26.19 19.87
C ASP A 67 -4.75 25.90 18.66
N GLU A 68 -5.80 26.68 18.48
CA GLU A 68 -6.76 26.52 17.38
C GLU A 68 -6.09 26.80 16.03
N GLU A 69 -5.33 27.89 15.93
CA GLU A 69 -4.58 28.24 14.72
C GLU A 69 -3.51 27.19 14.40
N LEU A 70 -2.82 26.69 15.43
CA LEU A 70 -1.78 25.67 15.26
C LEU A 70 -2.40 24.34 14.81
N ARG A 71 -3.50 23.89 15.42
CA ARG A 71 -4.22 22.67 15.02
C ARG A 71 -4.72 22.76 13.57
N ALA A 72 -5.29 23.89 13.19
CA ALA A 72 -5.74 24.13 11.81
C ALA A 72 -4.55 24.07 10.83
N ALA A 73 -3.46 24.76 11.15
CA ALA A 73 -2.26 24.78 10.31
C ALA A 73 -1.60 23.38 10.16
N LEU A 74 -1.53 22.61 11.25
CA LEU A 74 -0.99 21.24 11.23
C LEU A 74 -1.89 20.29 10.42
N SER A 75 -3.21 20.46 10.51
CA SER A 75 -4.18 19.68 9.71
C SER A 75 -4.02 19.97 8.21
N ASP A 76 -3.88 21.24 7.83
CA ASP A 76 -3.61 21.65 6.44
C ASP A 76 -2.25 21.14 5.94
N ALA A 77 -1.24 21.13 6.81
CA ALA A 77 0.08 20.59 6.50
C ALA A 77 0.01 19.06 6.25
N TYR A 78 -0.68 18.32 7.12
CA TYR A 78 -0.90 16.88 6.96
C TYR A 78 -1.61 16.56 5.64
N LEU A 79 -2.71 17.25 5.32
CA LEU A 79 -3.42 17.07 4.04
C LEU A 79 -2.52 17.35 2.84
N THR A 80 -1.65 18.37 2.95
CA THR A 80 -0.71 18.72 1.89
C THR A 80 0.34 17.61 1.69
N ILE A 81 0.90 17.06 2.77
CA ILE A 81 1.85 15.95 2.72
C ILE A 81 1.22 14.72 2.08
N GLU A 82 0.02 14.33 2.53
CA GLU A 82 -0.69 13.16 1.99
C GLU A 82 -1.06 13.32 0.52
N ARG A 83 -1.48 14.54 0.11
CA ARG A 83 -1.74 14.83 -1.29
C ARG A 83 -0.47 14.72 -2.15
N VAL A 84 0.69 15.17 -1.63
CA VAL A 84 1.97 15.02 -2.34
C VAL A 84 2.37 13.55 -2.44
N ARG A 85 2.19 12.77 -1.36
CA ARG A 85 2.43 11.31 -1.35
C ARG A 85 1.62 10.62 -2.44
N GLU A 86 0.32 10.87 -2.50
CA GLU A 86 -0.60 10.31 -3.51
C GLU A 86 -0.21 10.74 -4.94
N LEU A 87 0.04 12.03 -5.18
CA LEU A 87 0.44 12.53 -6.50
C LEU A 87 1.78 11.96 -7.00
N ARG A 88 2.65 11.54 -6.07
CA ARG A 88 3.94 10.91 -6.38
C ARG A 88 3.90 9.38 -6.34
N ALA A 89 2.76 8.79 -5.99
CA ALA A 89 2.59 7.36 -5.78
C ALA A 89 3.63 6.79 -4.82
N TYR A 90 3.95 7.53 -3.76
CA TYR A 90 4.81 7.02 -2.69
C TYR A 90 4.00 6.10 -1.79
N ASP A 91 4.56 4.94 -1.48
CA ASP A 91 3.99 4.03 -0.52
C ASP A 91 4.02 4.66 0.89
N ARG A 92 2.90 4.56 1.60
CA ARG A 92 2.77 5.19 2.92
C ARG A 92 3.65 4.49 3.95
N ASP A 93 3.77 3.17 3.89
CA ASP A 93 4.56 2.39 4.83
C ASP A 93 6.06 2.63 4.63
N GLU A 94 6.51 2.70 3.38
CA GLU A 94 7.89 3.08 3.05
C GLU A 94 8.22 4.50 3.54
N LEU A 95 7.30 5.45 3.39
CA LEU A 95 7.48 6.82 3.87
C LEU A 95 7.59 6.87 5.41
N ILE A 96 6.74 6.13 6.11
CA ILE A 96 6.75 6.03 7.58
C ILE A 96 8.02 5.33 8.07
N ALA A 97 8.46 4.26 7.40
CA ALA A 97 9.71 3.58 7.72
C ALA A 97 10.91 4.53 7.56
N THR A 98 10.91 5.33 6.48
CA THR A 98 11.93 6.37 6.27
C THR A 98 11.88 7.43 7.37
N ALA A 99 10.69 7.89 7.78
CA ALA A 99 10.53 8.87 8.85
C ALA A 99 11.04 8.33 10.21
N ARG A 100 10.81 7.05 10.52
CA ARG A 100 11.36 6.38 11.71
C ARG A 100 12.89 6.36 11.68
N SER A 101 13.49 5.94 10.57
CA SER A 101 14.94 5.97 10.41
C SER A 101 15.52 7.37 10.62
N ARG A 102 14.84 8.41 10.12
CA ARG A 102 15.25 9.81 10.32
C ARG A 102 15.13 10.27 11.77
N ARG A 103 14.04 9.92 12.45
CA ARG A 103 13.89 10.19 13.88
C ARG A 103 15.04 9.56 14.67
N ASP A 104 15.37 8.31 14.38
CA ASP A 104 16.44 7.58 15.08
C ASP A 104 17.82 8.22 14.78
N GLU A 105 18.05 8.74 13.57
CA GLU A 105 19.23 9.56 13.24
C GLU A 105 19.29 10.83 14.12
N TYR A 106 18.20 11.59 14.22
CA TYR A 106 18.18 12.83 15.02
C TYR A 106 18.33 12.57 16.53
N ALA A 107 17.68 11.53 17.04
CA ALA A 107 17.76 11.15 18.45
C ALA A 107 19.18 10.70 18.86
N ALA A 108 19.96 10.15 17.92
CA ALA A 108 21.37 9.80 18.17
C ALA A 108 22.30 11.01 18.24
N ASP A 109 21.94 12.12 17.57
CA ASP A 109 22.79 13.30 17.40
C ASP A 109 22.48 14.44 18.40
N GLY A 110 21.33 14.44 19.08
CA GLY A 110 20.88 15.57 19.93
C GLY A 110 20.27 15.21 21.29
N ASP A 111 20.74 15.87 22.36
CA ASP A 111 20.29 15.67 23.75
C ASP A 111 18.91 16.30 24.10
N ASP A 112 18.32 17.12 23.22
CA ASP A 112 17.12 17.96 23.51
C ASP A 112 15.97 17.78 22.47
N LEU A 113 15.72 16.52 22.06
CA LEU A 113 14.70 16.14 21.08
C LEU A 113 13.70 15.09 21.64
N ARG A 114 13.24 15.28 22.88
CA ARG A 114 12.32 14.31 23.54
C ARG A 114 10.99 14.21 22.80
N SER A 115 10.52 15.31 22.21
CA SER A 115 9.28 15.31 21.42
C SER A 115 9.32 14.34 20.24
N LEU A 116 10.51 14.07 19.68
CA LEU A 116 10.70 13.10 18.61
C LEU A 116 10.69 11.66 19.13
N ASP A 117 11.25 11.40 20.31
CA ASP A 117 11.30 10.05 20.91
C ASP A 117 9.89 9.56 21.28
N GLU A 118 9.04 10.46 21.78
CA GLU A 118 7.64 10.19 22.13
C GLU A 118 6.70 10.12 20.90
N LEU A 119 7.18 10.45 19.70
CA LEU A 119 6.34 10.57 18.50
C LEU A 119 5.92 9.21 17.94
N GLU A 120 4.63 8.90 18.07
CA GLU A 120 3.98 7.78 17.37
C GLU A 120 3.57 8.18 15.94
N LEU A 121 4.36 7.73 14.94
CA LEU A 121 4.10 8.02 13.52
C LEU A 121 2.90 7.26 12.92
N ARG A 122 2.34 6.29 13.66
CA ARG A 122 1.05 5.65 13.38
C ARG A 122 0.30 5.50 14.68
N THR A 123 -0.98 5.79 14.65
CA THR A 123 -1.86 5.45 15.77
C THR A 123 -2.10 3.95 15.83
N GLU A 124 -2.36 3.42 17.03
CA GLU A 124 -2.72 2.00 17.22
C GLU A 124 -3.91 1.60 16.33
N THR A 125 -4.88 2.49 16.17
CA THR A 125 -6.04 2.30 15.30
C THR A 125 -5.65 2.17 13.83
N GLU A 126 -4.76 3.03 13.31
CA GLU A 126 -4.29 2.92 11.93
C GLU A 126 -3.49 1.64 11.67
N VAL A 127 -2.75 1.16 12.67
CA VAL A 127 -2.04 -0.13 12.58
C VAL A 127 -3.05 -1.29 12.57
N ARG A 128 -4.09 -1.24 13.41
CA ARG A 128 -5.15 -2.25 13.46
C ARG A 128 -5.91 -2.32 12.14
N ASP A 129 -6.36 -1.17 11.61
CA ASP A 129 -7.10 -1.11 10.34
C ASP A 129 -6.26 -1.59 9.15
N ALA A 130 -4.96 -1.27 9.12
CA ALA A 130 -4.04 -1.78 8.11
C ALA A 130 -3.84 -3.29 8.23
N ALA A 131 -3.69 -3.82 9.45
CA ALA A 131 -3.55 -5.26 9.69
C ALA A 131 -4.84 -6.03 9.35
N GLU A 132 -6.01 -5.45 9.62
CA GLU A 132 -7.31 -6.00 9.20
C GLU A 132 -7.43 -6.02 7.68
N THR A 133 -7.05 -4.93 7.00
CA THR A 133 -7.08 -4.85 5.53
C THR A 133 -6.08 -5.82 4.89
N GLU A 134 -4.87 -5.96 5.43
CA GLU A 134 -3.88 -6.90 4.93
C GLU A 134 -4.30 -8.36 5.18
N THR A 135 -4.90 -8.63 6.34
CA THR A 135 -5.46 -9.94 6.66
C THR A 135 -6.65 -10.25 5.76
N GLU A 136 -7.52 -9.27 5.50
CA GLU A 136 -8.61 -9.38 4.55
C GLU A 136 -8.08 -9.58 3.13
N GLN A 137 -7.01 -8.93 2.69
CA GLN A 137 -6.38 -9.17 1.38
C GLN A 137 -5.68 -10.53 1.27
N ARG A 138 -5.11 -11.05 2.36
CA ARG A 138 -4.55 -12.41 2.41
C ARG A 138 -5.66 -13.47 2.44
N LEU A 139 -6.80 -13.17 3.07
CA LEU A 139 -7.94 -14.09 3.20
C LEU A 139 -8.92 -13.99 2.02
N THR A 140 -9.04 -12.83 1.36
CA THR A 140 -9.77 -12.67 0.10
C THR A 140 -8.94 -13.29 -1.01
N GLU A 141 -9.13 -14.60 -1.17
CA GLU A 141 -8.66 -15.47 -2.24
C GLU A 141 -7.72 -14.79 -3.24
N SER A 142 -6.41 -14.95 -3.03
CA SER A 142 -5.40 -14.70 -4.06
C SER A 142 -5.93 -15.19 -5.42
N ARG A 143 -5.75 -14.41 -6.48
CA ARG A 143 -6.26 -14.73 -7.83
C ARG A 143 -5.95 -16.19 -8.24
N TRP A 144 -4.82 -16.73 -7.77
CA TRP A 144 -4.41 -18.12 -7.94
C TRP A 144 -5.31 -19.14 -7.23
N THR A 145 -5.70 -18.88 -5.98
CA THR A 145 -6.71 -19.66 -5.23
C THR A 145 -8.06 -19.64 -5.92
N LYS A 146 -8.45 -18.48 -6.49
CA LYS A 146 -9.69 -18.39 -7.29
C LYS A 146 -9.64 -19.23 -8.56
N TYR A 147 -8.52 -19.21 -9.30
CA TYR A 147 -8.32 -20.08 -10.47
C TYR A 147 -8.25 -21.55 -10.08
N ALA A 148 -7.61 -21.88 -8.96
CA ALA A 148 -7.60 -23.24 -8.43
C ALA A 148 -9.03 -23.70 -8.10
N ASN A 149 -9.79 -22.91 -7.33
CA ASN A 149 -11.18 -23.23 -6.94
C ASN A 149 -12.08 -23.43 -8.15
N ALA A 150 -11.92 -22.64 -9.21
CA ALA A 150 -12.63 -22.85 -10.47
C ALA A 150 -12.26 -24.19 -11.15
N VAL A 151 -11.00 -24.59 -11.14
CA VAL A 151 -10.52 -25.85 -11.73
C VAL A 151 -10.96 -27.06 -10.89
N MET A 152 -10.92 -26.97 -9.55
CA MET A 152 -11.43 -28.02 -8.67
C MET A 152 -12.95 -28.16 -8.77
N ALA A 153 -13.69 -27.06 -8.92
CA ALA A 153 -15.14 -27.09 -9.12
C ALA A 153 -15.53 -27.87 -10.39
N LEU A 154 -14.76 -27.75 -11.48
CA LEU A 154 -14.97 -28.54 -12.70
C LEU A 154 -14.78 -30.05 -12.43
N GLY A 155 -13.75 -30.43 -11.67
CA GLY A 155 -13.55 -31.82 -11.25
C GLY A 155 -14.66 -32.33 -10.33
N ALA A 156 -15.11 -31.51 -9.38
CA ALA A 156 -16.18 -31.85 -8.43
C ALA A 156 -17.54 -32.04 -9.13
N VAL A 157 -17.86 -31.22 -10.14
CA VAL A 157 -19.05 -31.39 -10.98
C VAL A 157 -18.98 -32.72 -11.75
N GLY A 158 -17.83 -33.05 -12.33
CA GLY A 158 -17.62 -34.34 -13.00
C GLY A 158 -17.82 -35.52 -12.06
N PHE A 159 -17.29 -35.42 -10.83
CA PHE A 159 -17.47 -36.45 -9.80
C PHE A 159 -18.93 -36.58 -9.33
N ALA A 160 -19.61 -35.47 -9.05
CA ALA A 160 -21.01 -35.48 -8.65
C ALA A 160 -21.90 -36.09 -9.75
N PHE A 161 -21.64 -35.73 -11.01
CA PHE A 161 -22.34 -36.30 -12.16
C PHE A 161 -22.09 -37.81 -12.29
N SER A 162 -20.84 -38.27 -12.07
CA SER A 162 -20.49 -39.70 -11.99
C SER A 162 -21.29 -40.43 -10.91
N ALA A 163 -21.33 -39.87 -9.71
CA ALA A 163 -22.02 -40.48 -8.57
C ALA A 163 -23.53 -40.61 -8.81
N VAL A 164 -24.15 -39.62 -9.47
CA VAL A 164 -25.56 -39.67 -9.87
C VAL A 164 -25.80 -40.77 -10.90
N LEU A 165 -24.99 -40.84 -11.97
CA LEU A 165 -25.16 -41.87 -13.01
C LEU A 165 -24.93 -43.28 -12.47
N TRP A 166 -23.93 -43.46 -11.61
CA TRP A 166 -23.69 -44.74 -10.94
C TRP A 166 -24.87 -45.15 -10.03
N SER A 167 -25.43 -44.19 -9.28
CA SER A 167 -26.60 -44.44 -8.42
C SER A 167 -27.84 -44.80 -9.25
N LEU A 168 -28.03 -44.18 -10.42
CA LEU A 168 -29.14 -44.50 -11.32
C LEU A 168 -29.02 -45.91 -11.91
N ASP A 169 -27.82 -46.31 -12.34
CA ASP A 169 -27.56 -47.68 -12.81
C ASP A 169 -27.85 -48.71 -11.71
N GLN A 170 -27.48 -48.42 -10.47
CA GLN A 170 -27.68 -49.34 -9.35
C GLN A 170 -29.14 -49.44 -8.89
N LEU A 171 -29.88 -48.32 -8.91
CA LEU A 171 -31.28 -48.27 -8.44
C LEU A 171 -32.29 -48.70 -9.50
N PHE A 172 -32.02 -48.42 -10.78
CA PHE A 172 -32.96 -48.64 -11.87
C PHE A 172 -32.50 -49.72 -12.87
N GLY A 173 -31.33 -50.33 -12.67
CA GLY A 173 -30.81 -51.39 -13.53
C GLY A 173 -30.45 -50.89 -14.94
N THR A 174 -30.21 -49.59 -15.10
CA THR A 174 -29.79 -48.99 -16.36
C THR A 174 -28.31 -49.29 -16.63
N SER A 175 -27.85 -49.10 -17.87
CA SER A 175 -26.44 -49.25 -18.28
C SER A 175 -25.83 -47.94 -18.75
N LEU A 176 -26.23 -46.82 -18.15
CA LEU A 176 -25.82 -45.47 -18.56
C LEU A 176 -24.36 -45.18 -18.20
N TRP A 177 -23.88 -45.76 -17.10
CA TRP A 177 -22.49 -45.69 -16.63
C TRP A 177 -21.67 -46.87 -17.16
N ALA A 178 -22.11 -48.11 -16.88
CA ALA A 178 -21.33 -49.31 -17.23
C ALA A 178 -21.33 -49.66 -18.74
N GLY A 179 -22.32 -49.19 -19.50
CA GLY A 179 -22.48 -49.48 -20.93
C GLY A 179 -21.86 -48.46 -21.88
N ASN A 180 -21.33 -47.34 -21.37
CA ASN A 180 -20.83 -46.24 -22.22
C ASN A 180 -19.39 -45.84 -21.87
N ASN A 181 -18.43 -46.57 -22.46
CA ASN A 181 -17.00 -46.33 -22.26
C ASN A 181 -16.54 -44.90 -22.62
N ALA A 182 -17.18 -44.25 -23.58
CA ALA A 182 -16.84 -42.88 -23.96
C ALA A 182 -17.24 -41.87 -22.87
N LEU A 183 -18.37 -42.08 -22.21
CA LEU A 183 -18.85 -41.24 -21.12
C LEU A 183 -17.98 -41.40 -19.87
N VAL A 184 -17.63 -42.63 -19.50
CA VAL A 184 -16.73 -42.91 -18.37
C VAL A 184 -15.35 -42.30 -18.60
N ALA A 185 -14.80 -42.42 -19.81
CA ALA A 185 -13.52 -41.81 -20.17
C ALA A 185 -13.58 -40.27 -20.09
N ALA A 186 -14.65 -39.64 -20.57
CA ALA A 186 -14.82 -38.19 -20.51
C ALA A 186 -14.87 -37.65 -19.07
N VAL A 187 -15.59 -38.35 -18.18
CA VAL A 187 -15.66 -37.98 -16.76
C VAL A 187 -14.32 -38.18 -16.06
N PHE A 188 -13.62 -39.28 -16.35
CA PHE A 188 -12.30 -39.53 -15.80
C PHE A 188 -11.31 -38.44 -16.21
N VAL A 189 -11.32 -38.02 -17.48
CA VAL A 189 -10.49 -36.92 -17.98
C VAL A 189 -10.82 -35.60 -17.27
N LEU A 190 -12.10 -35.28 -17.05
CA LEU A 190 -12.51 -34.07 -16.32
C LEU A 190 -12.02 -34.07 -14.87
N VAL A 191 -12.19 -35.18 -14.15
CA VAL A 191 -11.72 -35.33 -12.77
C VAL A 191 -10.19 -35.25 -12.71
N PHE A 192 -9.50 -35.93 -13.63
CA PHE A 192 -8.05 -35.93 -13.70
C PHE A 192 -7.47 -34.55 -14.02
N LEU A 193 -8.07 -33.82 -14.97
CA LEU A 193 -7.66 -32.45 -15.31
C LEU A 193 -7.93 -31.49 -14.15
N GLY A 194 -9.05 -31.64 -13.45
CA GLY A 194 -9.37 -30.85 -12.25
C GLY A 194 -8.34 -31.05 -11.14
N LEU A 195 -8.04 -32.31 -10.79
CA LEU A 195 -7.06 -32.64 -9.75
C LEU A 195 -5.63 -32.24 -10.14
N SER A 196 -5.22 -32.55 -11.36
CA SER A 196 -3.86 -32.23 -11.84
C SER A 196 -3.66 -30.72 -11.96
N GLY A 197 -4.65 -30.01 -12.50
CA GLY A 197 -4.62 -28.55 -12.62
C GLY A 197 -4.62 -27.85 -11.25
N TRP A 198 -5.45 -28.30 -10.31
CA TRP A 198 -5.42 -27.83 -8.93
C TRP A 198 -4.04 -28.00 -8.30
N THR A 199 -3.49 -29.22 -8.40
CA THR A 199 -2.22 -29.59 -7.77
C THR A 199 -1.06 -28.78 -8.36
N LEU A 200 -1.05 -28.56 -9.68
CA LEU A 200 -0.04 -27.72 -10.35
C LEU A 200 -0.15 -26.25 -9.93
N ILE A 201 -1.35 -25.70 -9.84
CA ILE A 201 -1.57 -24.30 -9.47
C ILE A 201 -1.18 -24.06 -8.01
N MET A 202 -1.63 -24.92 -7.08
CA MET A 202 -1.25 -24.83 -5.67
C MET A 202 0.25 -25.10 -5.48
N GLY A 203 0.80 -26.10 -6.16
CA GLY A 203 2.24 -26.40 -6.12
C GLY A 203 3.10 -25.24 -6.59
N ALA A 204 2.73 -24.58 -7.70
CA ALA A 204 3.44 -23.40 -8.19
C ALA A 204 3.31 -22.20 -7.25
N ASN A 205 2.13 -22.02 -6.62
CA ASN A 205 1.90 -20.94 -5.66
C ASN A 205 2.77 -21.11 -4.40
N VAL A 206 2.80 -22.33 -3.82
CA VAL A 206 3.64 -22.67 -2.66
C VAL A 206 5.12 -22.52 -3.00
N LEU A 207 5.56 -22.99 -4.17
CA LEU A 207 6.97 -22.87 -4.57
C LEU A 207 7.40 -21.40 -4.71
N LYS A 208 6.52 -20.56 -5.25
CA LYS A 208 6.82 -19.14 -5.49
C LYS A 208 6.80 -18.32 -4.20
N HIS A 209 5.87 -18.59 -3.30
CA HIS A 209 5.63 -17.74 -2.12
C HIS A 209 6.29 -18.26 -0.84
N ASP A 210 6.41 -19.58 -0.65
CA ASP A 210 6.97 -20.14 0.58
C ASP A 210 8.43 -20.60 0.39
N VAL A 211 8.76 -21.19 -0.75
CA VAL A 211 10.08 -21.81 -0.97
C VAL A 211 11.12 -20.82 -1.50
N SER A 212 10.75 -19.99 -2.48
CA SER A 212 11.64 -18.97 -3.06
C SER A 212 12.29 -18.01 -2.04
N PRO A 213 11.55 -17.40 -1.08
CA PRO A 213 12.18 -16.52 -0.09
C PRO A 213 13.08 -17.26 0.90
N TYR A 214 12.75 -18.52 1.26
CA TYR A 214 13.61 -19.34 2.11
C TYR A 214 14.91 -19.77 1.43
N VAL A 215 14.84 -20.13 0.14
CA VAL A 215 16.02 -20.49 -0.66
C VAL A 215 16.92 -19.30 -0.90
N ARG A 216 16.36 -18.09 -1.10
CA ARG A 216 17.15 -16.85 -1.17
C ARG A 216 17.86 -16.54 0.14
N ARG A 217 17.17 -16.62 1.29
CA ARG A 217 17.82 -16.43 2.61
C ARG A 217 18.96 -17.43 2.86
N LEU A 218 18.77 -18.70 2.50
CA LEU A 218 19.80 -19.74 2.64
C LEU A 218 20.99 -19.56 1.68
N LEU A 219 20.77 -18.99 0.50
CA LEU A 219 21.83 -18.66 -0.45
C LEU A 219 22.60 -17.40 -0.01
N ASP A 220 21.91 -16.39 0.52
CA ASP A 220 22.52 -15.17 1.05
C ASP A 220 23.35 -15.48 2.32
N ASP A 221 22.87 -16.35 3.22
CA ASP A 221 23.63 -16.79 4.41
C ASP A 221 24.89 -17.61 4.04
N LYS A 222 24.86 -18.38 2.94
CA LYS A 222 26.03 -19.15 2.47
C LYS A 222 27.04 -18.34 1.69
N LEU A 223 26.66 -17.18 1.14
CA LEU A 223 27.58 -16.27 0.46
C LEU A 223 28.29 -15.31 1.42
N LEU A 224 27.84 -15.25 2.67
CA LEU A 224 28.41 -14.43 3.75
C LEU A 224 29.25 -15.24 4.76
N SER A 225 29.44 -16.56 4.56
CA SER A 225 30.35 -17.43 5.33
C SER A 225 31.55 -17.86 4.50
#